data_AF-A0A849RX93-F1
#
_entry.id   AF-A0A849RX93-F1
#
_cell.length_a   1.000
_cell.length_b   1.000
_cell.length_c   1.000
_cell.angle_alpha   90.00
_cell.angle_beta   90.00
_cell.angle_gamma   90.00
#
_symmetry.space_group_name_H-M   'P 1'
#
loop_
_entity.id
_entity.type
_entity.pdbx_description
1 polymer ?
#
loop_
_entity_poly.entity_id
_entity_poly.type
_entity_poly.pdbx_seq_one_letter_code
_entity_poly.pdbx_strand_id
1 'polypeptide(L)' 'TYEGKDMKTTHAGMKITTAAFNALVEDLVKALDTFNVPAREKNELLSVLGPMKSDIVEVP' A
#
# COMPACT_ATOMS: atom_id res chain seq x y z
N THR A 1 -13.44 9.64 6.48
CA THR A 1 -13.07 8.53 7.39
C THR A 1 -13.32 7.23 6.65
N TYR A 2 -12.51 6.19 6.86
CA TYR A 2 -12.71 4.90 6.21
C TYR A 2 -13.74 4.07 6.99
N GLU A 3 -14.69 3.44 6.29
CA GLU A 3 -15.83 2.72 6.90
C GLU A 3 -15.77 1.20 6.71
N GLY A 4 -14.75 0.69 6.02
CA GLY A 4 -14.56 -0.74 5.82
C GLY A 4 -13.85 -1.45 6.98
N LYS A 5 -13.54 -2.74 6.78
CA LYS A 5 -12.76 -3.53 7.75
C LYS A 5 -11.34 -2.99 7.89
N ASP A 6 -10.81 -2.99 9.10
CA ASP A 6 -9.45 -2.54 9.35
C ASP A 6 -8.41 -3.37 8.56
N MET A 7 -7.25 -2.77 8.29
CA MET A 7 -6.22 -3.39 7.45
C MET A 7 -5.68 -4.69 8.06
N LYS A 8 -5.57 -4.76 9.39
CA LYS A 8 -5.04 -5.93 10.08
C LYS A 8 -5.98 -7.12 9.96
N THR A 9 -7.26 -6.93 10.29
CA THR A 9 -8.28 -7.98 10.17
C THR A 9 -8.49 -8.41 8.72
N THR A 10 -8.38 -7.47 7.77
CA THR A 10 -8.59 -7.77 6.34
C THR A 10 -7.51 -8.69 5.78
N HIS A 11 -6.25 -8.52 6.21
CA HIS A 11 -5.10 -9.25 5.65
C HIS A 11 -4.57 -10.38 6.56
N ALA A 12 -5.17 -10.56 7.74
CA ALA A 12 -4.78 -11.57 8.71
C ALA A 12 -4.73 -12.99 8.09
N GLY A 13 -3.61 -13.69 8.31
CA GLY A 13 -3.39 -15.07 7.86
C GLY A 13 -3.00 -15.22 6.39
N MET A 14 -2.88 -14.12 5.65
CA MET A 14 -2.44 -14.14 4.25
C MET A 14 -0.92 -14.33 4.09
N LYS A 15 -0.13 -14.22 5.18
CA LYS A 15 1.33 -14.36 5.17
C LYS A 15 2.01 -13.40 4.19
N ILE A 16 1.50 -12.18 4.08
CA ILE A 16 2.05 -11.16 3.19
C ILE A 16 3.46 -10.82 3.64
N THR A 17 4.40 -10.86 2.69
CA THR A 17 5.81 -10.55 2.92
C THR A 17 6.11 -9.08 2.67
N THR A 18 7.22 -8.56 3.21
CA THR A 18 7.73 -7.23 2.82
C THR A 18 7.91 -7.12 1.31
N ALA A 19 8.41 -8.17 0.66
CA ALA A 19 8.61 -8.19 -0.78
C ALA A 19 7.30 -8.05 -1.56
N ALA A 20 6.24 -8.76 -1.13
CA ALA A 20 4.92 -8.66 -1.76
C ALA A 20 4.30 -7.27 -1.59
N PHE A 21 4.42 -6.68 -0.39
CA PHE A 21 3.95 -5.31 -0.15
C PHE A 21 4.71 -4.29 -1.00
N ASN A 22 6.04 -4.41 -1.10
CA ASN A 22 6.86 -3.52 -1.91
C ASN A 22 6.50 -3.67 -3.41
N ALA A 23 6.27 -4.89 -3.90
CA ALA A 23 5.83 -5.13 -5.28
C ALA A 23 4.50 -4.43 -5.59
N LEU A 24 3.53 -4.49 -4.67
CA LEU A 24 2.27 -3.73 -4.80
C LEU A 24 2.52 -2.22 -4.90
N VAL A 25 3.42 -1.67 -4.07
CA VAL A 25 3.77 -0.25 -4.11
C VAL A 25 4.43 0.12 -5.44
N GLU A 26 5.35 -0.70 -5.94
CA GLU A 26 5.98 -0.49 -7.25
C GLU A 26 4.95 -0.49 -8.38
N ASP A 27 4.01 -1.42 -8.37
CA ASP A 27 2.97 -1.51 -9.40
C ASP A 27 1.99 -0.32 -9.33
N LEU A 28 1.67 0.16 -8.12
CA LEU A 28 0.91 1.39 -7.95
C LEU A 28 1.66 2.60 -8.52
N VAL A 29 2.96 2.75 -8.23
CA VAL A 29 3.77 3.85 -8.76
C VAL A 29 3.81 3.82 -10.29
N LYS A 30 4.04 2.64 -10.89
CA LYS A 30 4.01 2.47 -12.35
C LYS A 30 2.66 2.86 -12.95
N ALA A 31 1.56 2.51 -12.30
CA ALA A 31 0.22 2.92 -12.74
C ALA A 31 0.07 4.46 -12.70
N LEU A 32 0.47 5.10 -11.59
CA LEU A 32 0.41 6.56 -11.47
C LEU A 32 1.34 7.27 -12.47
N ASP A 33 2.50 6.69 -12.77
CA ASP A 33 3.40 7.15 -13.85
C ASP A 33 2.73 7.05 -15.22
N THR A 34 2.06 5.92 -15.51
CA THR A 34 1.36 5.68 -16.79
C THR A 34 0.27 6.72 -17.04
N PHE A 35 -0.42 7.16 -15.99
CA PHE A 35 -1.45 8.20 -16.07
C PHE A 35 -0.90 9.62 -15.87
N ASN A 36 0.42 9.81 -15.88
CA ASN A 36 1.09 11.11 -15.75
C ASN A 36 0.68 11.88 -14.49
N VAL A 37 0.40 11.19 -13.38
CA VAL A 37 0.08 11.84 -12.10
C VAL A 37 1.32 12.61 -11.62
N PRO A 38 1.22 13.88 -11.23
CA PRO A 38 2.41 14.62 -10.82
C PRO A 38 2.97 14.09 -9.49
N ALA A 39 4.26 14.36 -9.26
CA ALA A 39 5.00 13.79 -8.13
C ALA A 39 4.41 14.17 -6.76
N ARG A 40 3.81 15.36 -6.66
CA ARG A 40 3.20 15.84 -5.43
C ARG A 40 2.02 14.94 -5.03
N GLU A 41 1.09 14.70 -5.95
CA GLU A 41 -0.11 13.90 -5.72
C GLU A 41 0.25 12.43 -5.47
N LYS A 42 1.27 11.89 -6.17
CA LYS A 42 1.85 10.57 -5.87
C LYS A 42 2.33 10.49 -4.43
N ASN A 43 3.12 11.47 -4.01
CA ASN A 43 3.67 11.49 -2.66
C ASN A 43 2.58 11.65 -1.60
N GLU A 44 1.57 12.50 -1.84
CA GLU A 44 0.42 12.66 -0.94
C GLU A 44 -0.31 11.32 -0.75
N LEU A 45 -0.59 10.59 -1.84
CA LEU A 45 -1.24 9.27 -1.77
C LEU A 45 -0.37 8.23 -1.04
N LEU A 46 0.91 8.11 -1.42
CA LEU A 46 1.82 7.15 -0.81
C LEU A 46 2.06 7.43 0.68
N SER A 47 2.01 8.69 1.11
CA SER A 47 2.12 9.08 2.52
C SER A 47 0.96 8.55 3.36
N VAL A 48 -0.23 8.43 2.77
CA VAL A 48 -1.42 7.88 3.44
C VAL A 48 -1.35 6.36 3.50
N LEU A 49 -0.88 5.71 2.43
CA LEU A 49 -0.87 4.24 2.33
C LEU A 49 0.34 3.59 3.01
N GLY A 50 1.50 4.23 3.00
CA GLY A 50 2.75 3.70 3.54
C GLY A 50 2.66 3.18 4.98
N PRO A 51 2.05 3.93 5.92
CA PRO A 51 1.88 3.46 7.31
C PRO A 51 1.08 2.16 7.46
N MET A 52 0.20 1.81 6.50
CA MET A 52 -0.61 0.58 6.58
C MET A 52 0.24 -0.69 6.47
N LYS A 53 1.51 -0.59 6.05
CA LYS A 53 2.43 -1.72 5.99
C LYS A 53 2.51 -2.49 7.31
N SER A 54 2.50 -1.80 8.46
CA SER A 54 2.60 -2.43 9.78
C SER A 54 1.39 -3.29 10.16
N ASP A 55 0.24 -3.03 9.53
CA ASP A 55 -0.99 -3.80 9.75
C ASP A 55 -1.14 -4.96 8.76
N ILE A 56 -0.44 -4.91 7.62
CA ILE A 56 -0.63 -5.83 6.49
C ILE A 56 0.48 -6.90 6.43
N VAL A 57 1.74 -6.53 6.68
CA VAL A 57 2.87 -7.46 6.55
C VAL A 57 2.99 -8.34 7.78
N GLU A 58 2.98 -9.66 7.57
CA GLU A 58 3.13 -10.67 8.63
C GLU A 58 4.51 -11.35 8.60
N VAL A 59 5.17 -11.32 7.44
CA VAL A 59 6.47 -11.96 7.21
C VAL A 59 7.49 -10.89 6.78
N PRO A 60 8.56 -10.65 7.56
CA PRO A 60 9.57 -9.66 7.24
C PRO A 60 10.27 -9.87 5.90
#